data_AF-A0A7W0SYY1-F1
#
_entry.id   AF-A0A7W0SYY1-F1
#
_cell.length_a   1.000
_cell.length_b   1.000
_cell.length_c   1.000
_cell.angle_alpha   90.00
_cell.angle_beta   90.00
_cell.angle_gamma   90.00
#
_symmetry.space_group_name_H-M   'P 1'
#
loop_
_entity.id
_entity.type
_entity.pdbx_description
1 polymer ?
#
loop_
_entity_poly.entity_id
_entity_poly.type
_entity_poly.pdbx_seq_one_letter_code
_entity_poly.pdbx_strand_id
1 'polypeptide(L)' 'MRRGEVWEAELWPRAGSEQSGRRPVIVLSNDGFNAVESWRSVIVVPFSTSAKQRERGPTAIAFKRAPAGCARVRSHCVTR' A
#
# COMPACT_ATOMS: atom_id res chain seq x y z
N MET A 1 3.03 -7.30 -13.14
CA MET A 1 3.33 -6.30 -12.09
C MET A 1 4.84 -6.28 -11.87
N ARG A 2 5.46 -5.11 -11.78
CA ARG A 2 6.91 -4.97 -11.57
C ARG A 2 7.21 -4.30 -10.25
N ARG A 3 8.34 -4.64 -9.65
CA ARG A 3 8.84 -4.06 -8.41
C ARG A 3 8.95 -2.55 -8.55
N GLY A 4 8.43 -1.82 -7.56
CA GLY A 4 8.40 -0.37 -7.54
C GLY A 4 7.18 0.27 -8.22
N GLU A 5 6.38 -0.49 -8.97
CA GLU A 5 5.09 0.00 -9.46
C GLU A 5 4.12 0.24 -8.30
N VAL A 6 3.24 1.23 -8.49
CA VAL A 6 2.21 1.60 -7.53
C VAL A 6 0.86 1.25 -8.11
N TRP A 7 0.06 0.52 -7.33
CA TRP A 7 -1.25 0.02 -7.73
C TRP A 7 -2.30 0.37 -6.66
N GLU A 8 -3.55 0.59 -7.05
CA GLU A 8 -4.66 0.63 -6.10
C GLU A 8 -5.08 -0.81 -5.76
N ALA A 9 -5.14 -1.15 -4.48
CA ALA A 9 -5.51 -2.48 -4.01
C ALA A 9 -6.63 -2.40 -2.97
N GLU A 10 -7.52 -3.38 -2.98
CA GLU A 10 -8.54 -3.59 -1.95
C GLU A 10 -8.00 -4.54 -0.88
N LEU A 11 -7.74 -4.01 0.32
CA LEU A 11 -7.24 -4.77 1.46
C LEU A 11 -8.41 -5.17 2.36
N TRP A 12 -9.18 -6.17 1.93
CA TRP A 12 -10.34 -6.72 2.62
C TRP A 12 -10.47 -8.23 2.35
N PRO A 13 -10.87 -9.06 3.34
CA PRO A 13 -11.12 -8.75 4.75
C PRO A 13 -9.83 -8.46 5.54
N ARG A 14 -9.97 -7.86 6.74
CA ARG A 14 -8.86 -7.60 7.69
C ARG A 14 -9.00 -8.41 8.97
N ALA A 15 -7.89 -8.71 9.62
CA ALA A 15 -7.83 -9.14 11.00
C ALA A 15 -7.08 -8.12 11.89
N GLY A 16 -7.62 -7.83 13.08
CA GLY A 16 -6.92 -7.05 14.10
C GLY A 16 -6.41 -5.69 13.61
N SER A 17 -5.10 -5.45 13.67
CA SER A 17 -4.41 -4.19 13.34
C SER A 17 -3.80 -4.12 11.93
N GLU A 18 -4.15 -5.06 11.04
CA GLU A 18 -3.71 -5.04 9.63
C GLU A 18 -4.07 -3.72 8.92
N GLN A 19 -3.39 -3.39 7.83
CA GLN A 19 -3.87 -2.29 6.96
C GLN A 19 -5.04 -2.79 6.12
N SER A 20 -6.06 -1.93 5.93
CA SER A 20 -7.33 -2.32 5.31
C SER A 20 -7.91 -1.22 4.43
N GLY A 21 -8.87 -1.57 3.58
CA GLY A 21 -9.58 -0.67 2.68
C GLY A 21 -8.89 -0.50 1.33
N ARG A 22 -9.50 0.28 0.43
CA ARG A 22 -8.96 0.54 -0.91
C ARG A 22 -7.89 1.62 -0.88
N ARG A 23 -6.63 1.24 -1.14
CA ARG A 23 -5.45 2.09 -0.87
C ARG A 23 -4.35 1.82 -1.89
N PRO A 24 -3.51 2.83 -2.19
CA PRO A 24 -2.33 2.59 -3.00
C PRO A 24 -1.33 1.70 -2.26
N VAL A 25 -0.70 0.80 -3.01
CA VAL A 25 0.34 -0.13 -2.55
C VAL A 25 1.52 -0.10 -3.54
N ILE A 26 2.74 -0.29 -3.04
CA ILE A 26 3.94 -0.46 -3.87
C ILE A 26 4.31 -1.93 -3.96
N VAL A 27 4.63 -2.42 -5.16
CA VAL A 27 5.09 -3.80 -5.38
C VAL A 27 6.51 -3.96 -4.85
N LEU A 28 6.70 -4.90 -3.93
CA LEU A 28 7.99 -5.21 -3.32
C LEU A 28 8.62 -6.49 -3.89
N SER A 29 7.79 -7.47 -4.27
CA SER A 29 8.24 -8.76 -4.82
C SER A 29 9.07 -8.57 -6.09
N ASN A 30 10.03 -9.48 -6.30
CA ASN A 30 10.94 -9.47 -7.45
C ASN A 30 10.20 -9.72 -8.78
N ASP A 31 10.65 -9.06 -9.85
CA ASP A 31 10.04 -9.16 -11.19
C ASP A 31 9.99 -10.59 -11.73
N GLY A 32 10.98 -11.43 -11.42
CA GLY A 32 11.00 -12.84 -11.78
C GLY A 32 9.83 -13.61 -11.17
N PHE A 33 9.53 -13.41 -9.88
CA PHE A 33 8.35 -14.02 -9.25
C PHE A 33 7.04 -13.47 -9.81
N ASN A 34 6.99 -12.16 -10.06
CA ASN A 34 5.79 -11.52 -10.58
C ASN A 34 5.45 -11.92 -12.02
N ALA A 35 6.43 -12.43 -12.77
CA ALA A 35 6.26 -12.91 -14.15
C ALA A 35 5.80 -14.37 -14.25
N VAL A 36 5.84 -15.14 -13.14
CA VAL A 36 5.38 -16.53 -13.13
C VAL A 36 3.84 -16.57 -13.05
N GLU A 37 3.20 -16.91 -14.16
CA GLU A 37 1.73 -16.92 -14.27
C GLU A 37 1.04 -17.84 -13.26
N SER A 38 1.67 -18.98 -12.92
CA SER A 38 1.12 -19.94 -11.97
C SER A 38 1.20 -19.49 -10.50
N TRP A 39 2.06 -18.52 -10.16
CA TRP A 39 2.25 -18.04 -8.80
C TRP A 39 1.07 -17.20 -8.29
N ARG A 40 0.43 -16.43 -9.19
CA ARG A 40 -0.82 -15.67 -8.97
C ARG A 40 -0.83 -14.74 -7.75
N SER A 41 0.34 -14.41 -7.20
CA SER A 41 0.47 -13.64 -5.96
C SER A 41 1.56 -12.59 -6.08
N VAL A 42 1.43 -11.47 -5.38
CA VAL A 42 2.46 -10.42 -5.30
C VAL A 42 2.61 -9.94 -3.87
N ILE A 43 3.81 -9.48 -3.51
CA ILE A 43 4.07 -8.92 -2.18
C ILE A 43 4.09 -7.41 -2.31
N VAL A 44 3.29 -6.73 -1.49
CA VAL A 44 3.11 -5.28 -1.55
C VAL A 44 3.25 -4.62 -0.19
N VAL A 45 3.55 -3.33 -0.19
CA VAL A 45 3.51 -2.47 1.02
C VAL A 45 2.48 -1.35 0.81
N PRO A 46 1.52 -1.17 1.73
CA PRO A 46 0.51 -0.12 1.62
C PRO A 46 1.06 1.26 2.01
N PHE A 47 0.71 2.28 1.23
CA PHE A 47 1.00 3.68 1.58
C PHE A 47 0.04 4.18 2.64
N SER A 48 0.46 5.01 3.60
CA SER A 48 -0.46 5.63 4.56
C SER A 48 -0.27 7.12 4.72
N THR A 49 -1.38 7.84 4.84
CA THR A 49 -1.43 9.26 5.21
C THR A 49 -1.51 9.46 6.72
N SER A 50 -1.60 8.37 7.50
CA SER A 50 -1.69 8.43 8.96
C SER A 50 -0.39 8.91 9.59
N ALA A 51 -0.46 10.00 10.36
CA ALA A 51 0.66 10.50 11.15
C ALA A 51 1.17 9.44 12.16
N LYS A 52 0.26 8.71 12.80
CA LYS A 52 0.60 7.63 13.74
C LYS A 52 1.37 6.48 13.09
N GLN A 53 1.07 6.14 11.83
CA GLN A 53 1.84 5.12 11.10
C GLN A 53 3.24 5.62 10.74
N ARG A 54 3.38 6.92 10.42
CA ARG A 54 4.68 7.55 10.14
C ARG A 54 5.63 7.51 11.34
N GLU A 55 5.09 7.47 12.56
CA GLU A 55 5.89 7.46 13.81
C GLU A 55 6.38 6.06 14.22
N ARG A 56 6.04 4.98 13.48
CA ARG A 56 6.36 3.59 13.85
C ARG A 56 7.83 3.16 13.64
N GLY A 57 8.78 4.10 13.66
CA GLY A 57 10.22 3.80 13.64
C GLY A 57 10.77 3.50 12.23
N PRO A 58 11.86 2.72 12.10
CA PRO A 58 12.70 2.68 10.90
C PRO A 58 12.02 2.02 9.68
N THR A 59 10.90 1.33 9.89
CA THR A 59 10.13 0.66 8.83
C THR A 59 9.15 1.60 8.12
N ALA A 60 8.87 2.78 8.70
CA ALA A 60 8.04 3.80 8.09
C ALA A 60 8.88 4.71 7.19
N ILE A 61 8.72 4.57 5.88
CA ILE A 61 9.42 5.42 4.91
C ILE A 61 8.53 6.59 4.49
N ALA A 62 8.94 7.79 4.85
CA ALA A 62 8.23 9.01 4.47
C ALA A 62 8.46 9.36 2.99
N PHE A 63 7.37 9.50 2.25
CA PHE A 63 7.40 10.03 0.89
C PHE A 63 7.11 11.53 0.91
N LYS A 64 8.04 12.34 0.36
CA LYS A 64 7.88 13.80 0.26
C LYS A 64 6.71 14.21 -0.65
N ARG A 65 6.41 13.38 -1.66
CA ARG A 65 5.27 13.56 -2.57
C ARG A 65 4.56 12.23 -2.75
N ALA A 66 3.25 12.29 -2.95
CA ALA A 66 2.49 11.11 -3.34
C ALA A 66 3.11 10.53 -4.64
N PRO A 67 3.35 9.20 -4.69
CA PRO A 67 3.77 8.54 -5.91
C PRO A 67 2.77 8.79 -7.05
N ALA A 68 3.23 8.69 -8.30
CA ALA A 68 2.34 8.72 -9.45
C ALA A 68 1.27 7.63 -9.31
N GLY A 69 0.01 7.96 -9.58
CA GLY A 69 -1.15 7.06 -9.39
C GLY A 69 -1.84 7.16 -8.01
N CYS A 70 -1.26 7.86 -7.03
CA CYS A 70 -1.92 8.11 -5.75
C CYS A 70 -2.81 9.37 -5.82
N ALA A 71 -4.12 9.21 -6.08
CA ALA A 71 -5.07 10.29 -5.88
C ALA A 71 -5.16 10.60 -4.37
N ARG A 72 -5.04 11.87 -3.99
CA ARG A 72 -5.25 12.31 -2.62
C ARG A 72 -6.74 12.17 -2.29
N VAL A 73 -7.14 11.02 -1.76
CA VAL A 73 -8.50 10.86 -1.20
C VAL A 73 -8.58 11.84 -0.04
N ARG A 74 -9.28 12.96 -0.24
CA ARG A 74 -9.62 13.89 0.85
C ARG A 74 -10.40 13.06 1.86
N SER A 75 -9.80 12.85 3.02
CA SER A 75 -10.39 12.12 4.13
C SER A 75 -11.78 12.71 4.42
N HIS A 76 -12.83 11.94 4.12
CA HIS A 76 -14.12 12.16 4.76
C HIS A 76 -13.92 11.84 6.24
N CYS A 77 -14.11 12.85 7.08
CA CYS A 77 -14.26 12.70 8.51
C CYS A 77 -15.51 11.84 8.74
N VAL A 78 -15.34 10.57 9.10
CA VAL A 78 -16.45 9.79 9.68
C VAL A 78 -16.38 10.03 11.18
N THR A 79 -17.01 11.12 11.62
CA THR A 79 -17.59 11.18 12.96
C THR A 79 -18.82 10.29 12.97
N ARG A 80 -18.72 9.12 13.59
CA ARG A 80 -19.68 8.61 14.60
C ARG A 80 -19.18 7.30 15.17
#